data_AF-A0A5E7MEY6-F1
#
_entry.id   AF-A0A5E7MEY6-F1
#
_cell.length_a   1.000
_cell.length_b   1.000
_cell.length_c   1.000
_cell.angle_alpha   90.00
_cell.angle_beta   90.00
_cell.angle_gamma   90.00
#
_symmetry.space_group_name_H-M   'P 1'
#
loop_
_entity.id
_entity.type
_entity.pdbx_description
1 polymer ?
#
loop_
_entity_poly.entity_id
_entity_poly.type
_entity_poly.pdbx_seq_one_letter_code
_entity_poly.pdbx_strand_id
1 'polypeptide(L)'
;MRVISKAVCLVALVALSNLGQTQAATEDHDIAITMVAMGRMCAEQEPGMNYSLQNIFSLPDIAANADIKKEILAVDTNPAFQDEIKAVQLQAAGDPSAAKHFCPSYAPKASK
;
A
#
# COMPACT_ATOMS: atom_id res chain seq x y z
N MET A 1 -59.93 14.33 16.54
CA MET A 1 -58.66 13.63 16.87
C MET A 1 -58.35 12.61 15.79
N ARG A 2 -57.30 12.79 14.99
CA ARG A 2 -56.59 11.72 14.27
C ARG A 2 -55.11 12.09 14.25
N VAL A 3 -54.33 11.27 14.95
CA VAL A 3 -52.89 11.43 15.21
C VAL A 3 -52.10 11.16 13.93
N ILE A 4 -51.39 12.17 13.44
CA ILE A 4 -50.43 12.03 12.34
C ILE A 4 -49.14 11.47 12.95
N SER A 5 -48.88 10.20 12.65
CA SER A 5 -47.78 9.41 13.19
C SER A 5 -46.43 9.98 12.75
N LYS A 6 -45.73 10.63 13.68
CA LYS A 6 -44.32 11.07 13.54
C LYS A 6 -43.41 9.86 13.68
N ALA A 7 -43.20 9.09 12.61
CA ALA A 7 -42.25 7.98 12.64
C ALA A 7 -41.70 7.64 11.25
N VAL A 8 -41.18 8.63 10.52
CA VAL A 8 -40.45 8.36 9.27
C VAL A 8 -39.25 9.29 9.19
N CYS A 9 -38.23 9.06 10.02
CA CYS A 9 -36.91 9.67 9.80
C CYS A 9 -35.81 9.01 10.67
N LEU A 10 -35.74 7.67 10.69
CA LEU A 10 -34.72 6.98 11.51
C LEU A 10 -34.04 5.79 10.81
N VAL A 11 -33.98 5.77 9.48
CA VAL A 11 -33.28 4.68 8.73
C VAL A 11 -32.20 5.19 7.76
N ALA A 12 -31.99 6.50 7.63
CA ALA A 12 -31.09 7.06 6.62
C ALA A 12 -29.66 7.39 7.11
N LEU A 13 -29.27 7.02 8.33
CA LEU A 13 -27.98 7.42 8.93
C LEU A 13 -26.90 6.32 8.98
N VAL A 14 -27.20 5.09 8.56
CA VAL A 14 -26.23 3.97 8.62
C VAL A 14 -25.34 3.86 7.37
N ALA A 15 -25.63 4.64 6.31
CA ALA A 15 -24.88 4.54 5.05
C ALA A 15 -23.59 5.39 4.99
N LEU A 16 -23.40 6.37 5.88
CA LEU A 16 -22.23 7.25 5.88
C LEU A 16 -21.01 6.67 6.61
N SER A 17 -21.19 5.64 7.44
CA SER A 17 -20.09 5.03 8.20
C SER A 17 -19.12 4.22 7.34
N ASN A 18 -19.57 3.72 6.19
CA ASN A 18 -18.77 2.85 5.33
C ASN A 18 -17.83 3.61 4.38
N LEU A 19 -18.11 4.90 4.10
CA LEU A 19 -17.27 5.69 3.18
C LEU A 19 -15.83 5.84 3.70
N GLY A 20 -15.64 5.98 5.02
CA GLY A 20 -14.32 6.12 5.61
C GLY A 20 -13.48 4.84 5.56
N GLN A 21 -14.12 3.67 5.67
CA GLN A 21 -13.41 2.37 5.67
C GLN A 21 -12.97 1.96 4.26
N THR A 22 -13.77 2.26 3.23
CA THR A 22 -13.40 1.98 1.84
C THR A 22 -12.25 2.88 1.37
N GLN A 23 -12.23 4.15 1.78
CA GLN A 23 -11.17 5.09 1.39
C GLN A 23 -9.80 4.74 2.01
N ALA A 24 -9.78 4.40 3.31
CA ALA A 24 -8.55 3.97 3.96
C ALA A 24 -7.99 2.65 3.37
N ALA A 25 -8.88 1.71 3.04
CA ALA A 25 -8.48 0.43 2.43
C ALA A 25 -7.89 0.61 1.02
N THR A 26 -8.42 1.54 0.22
CA THR A 26 -7.83 1.87 -1.09
C THR A 26 -6.48 2.56 -0.96
N GLU A 27 -6.32 3.45 0.03
CA GLU A 27 -5.07 4.16 0.26
C GLU A 27 -3.95 3.21 0.72
N ASP A 28 -4.24 2.31 1.66
CA ASP A 28 -3.29 1.31 2.14
C ASP A 28 -2.87 0.34 1.01
N HIS A 29 -3.81 -0.02 0.12
CA HIS A 29 -3.54 -0.88 -1.03
C HIS A 29 -2.59 -0.21 -2.02
N ASP A 30 -2.87 1.05 -2.41
CA ASP A 30 -2.03 1.81 -3.34
C ASP A 30 -0.61 2.00 -2.79
N ILE A 31 -0.49 2.27 -1.48
CA ILE A 31 0.80 2.34 -0.78
C ILE A 31 1.51 0.99 -0.85
N ALA A 32 0.81 -0.11 -0.56
CA ALA A 32 1.38 -1.45 -0.57
C ALA A 32 1.91 -1.86 -1.95
N ILE A 33 1.12 -1.66 -3.00
CA ILE A 33 1.51 -1.90 -4.39
C ILE A 33 2.75 -1.09 -4.75
N THR A 34 2.76 0.19 -4.40
CA THR A 34 3.88 1.09 -4.68
C THR A 34 5.16 0.63 -3.99
N MET A 35 5.09 0.26 -2.71
CA MET A 35 6.24 -0.22 -1.95
C MET A 35 6.85 -1.50 -2.54
N VAL A 36 6.00 -2.46 -2.94
CA VAL A 36 6.45 -3.70 -3.56
C VAL A 36 7.06 -3.42 -4.93
N ALA A 37 6.42 -2.59 -5.75
CA ALA A 37 6.91 -2.19 -7.06
C ALA A 37 8.28 -1.51 -6.97
N MET A 38 8.45 -0.56 -6.05
CA MET A 38 9.73 0.13 -5.81
C MET A 38 10.81 -0.83 -5.33
N GLY A 39 10.50 -1.70 -4.36
CA GLY A 39 11.45 -2.68 -3.86
C GLY A 39 11.95 -3.62 -4.97
N ARG A 40 11.06 -4.11 -5.83
CA ARG A 40 11.40 -4.99 -6.96
C ARG A 40 12.21 -4.24 -8.02
N MET A 41 11.77 -3.04 -8.38
CA MET A 41 12.47 -2.18 -9.31
C MET A 41 13.91 -1.91 -8.87
N CYS A 42 14.10 -1.56 -7.60
CA CYS A 42 15.43 -1.31 -7.05
C CYS A 42 16.32 -2.55 -7.07
N ALA A 43 15.74 -3.75 -6.85
CA ALA A 43 16.48 -4.99 -6.97
C ALA A 43 16.88 -5.33 -8.42
N GLU A 44 16.08 -4.91 -9.40
CA GLU A 44 16.42 -5.06 -10.82
C GLU A 44 17.51 -4.08 -11.26
N GLN A 45 17.50 -2.84 -10.75
CA GLN A 45 18.49 -1.82 -11.13
C GLN A 45 19.85 -2.01 -10.45
N GLU A 46 19.87 -2.49 -9.21
CA GLU A 46 21.09 -2.66 -8.42
C GLU A 46 21.27 -4.14 -8.06
N PRO A 47 22.11 -4.90 -8.78
CA PRO A 47 22.27 -6.35 -8.59
C PRO A 47 22.72 -6.78 -7.19
N GLY A 48 23.30 -5.85 -6.41
CA GLY A 48 23.68 -6.08 -5.01
C GLY A 48 22.50 -5.97 -4.03
N MET A 49 21.35 -5.46 -4.47
CA MET A 49 20.15 -5.32 -3.67
C MET A 49 19.18 -6.43 -4.03
N ASN A 50 19.05 -7.42 -3.15
CA ASN A 50 18.03 -8.46 -3.33
C ASN A 50 16.69 -7.93 -2.84
N TYR A 51 15.62 -8.20 -3.61
CA TYR A 51 14.26 -7.92 -3.16
C TYR A 51 13.96 -8.68 -1.87
N SER A 52 13.39 -7.99 -0.88
CA SER A 52 12.96 -8.59 0.38
C SER A 52 11.88 -7.73 1.04
N LEU A 53 10.78 -8.38 1.45
CA LEU A 53 9.76 -7.76 2.28
C LEU A 53 10.33 -7.23 3.59
N GLN A 54 11.38 -7.84 4.13
CA GLN A 54 12.02 -7.37 5.35
C GLN A 54 12.66 -5.98 5.17
N ASN A 55 13.19 -5.68 3.99
CA ASN A 55 13.75 -4.35 3.70
C ASN A 55 12.63 -3.30 3.70
N ILE A 56 11.49 -3.63 3.09
CA ILE A 56 10.30 -2.76 3.07
C ILE A 56 9.76 -2.56 4.49
N PHE A 57 9.66 -3.63 5.29
CA PHE A 57 9.18 -3.57 6.68
C PHE A 57 10.12 -2.82 7.62
N SER A 58 11.36 -2.59 7.19
CA SER A 58 12.35 -1.79 7.92
C SER A 58 12.29 -0.30 7.58
N LEU A 59 11.46 0.11 6.62
CA LEU A 59 11.22 1.52 6.33
C LEU A 59 10.52 2.17 7.54
N PRO A 60 10.94 3.37 7.99
CA PRO A 60 10.41 4.00 9.20
C PRO A 60 8.88 4.09 9.24
N ASP A 61 8.27 4.47 8.11
CA ASP A 61 6.82 4.68 8.00
C ASP A 61 6.03 3.37 8.01
N ILE A 62 6.68 2.24 7.66
CA ILE A 62 6.07 0.91 7.66
C ILE A 62 6.35 0.16 8.95
N ALA A 63 7.50 0.39 9.57
CA ALA A 63 7.97 -0.36 10.72
C ALA A 63 6.96 -0.36 11.87
N ALA A 64 6.26 0.75 12.09
CA ALA A 64 5.25 0.88 13.14
C ALA A 64 3.80 0.56 12.68
N ASN A 65 3.54 0.42 11.37
CA ASN A 65 2.20 0.25 10.84
C ASN A 65 1.89 -1.23 10.51
N ALA A 66 1.12 -1.88 11.37
CA ALA A 66 0.77 -3.30 11.22
C ALA A 66 -0.22 -3.57 10.07
N ASP A 67 -1.13 -2.63 9.80
CA ASP A 67 -2.16 -2.79 8.76
C ASP A 67 -1.52 -2.72 7.37
N ILE A 68 -0.68 -1.71 7.12
CA ILE A 68 0.07 -1.61 5.86
C ILE A 68 1.02 -2.80 5.67
N LYS A 69 1.67 -3.30 6.74
CA LYS A 69 2.50 -4.52 6.65
C LYS A 69 1.71 -5.74 6.18
N LYS A 70 0.47 -5.88 6.68
CA LYS A 70 -0.43 -6.96 6.28
C LYS A 70 -0.85 -6.81 4.82
N GLU A 71 -1.16 -5.58 4.39
CA GLU A 71 -1.54 -5.31 3.00
C GLU A 71 -0.36 -5.54 2.04
N ILE A 72 0.84 -5.09 2.38
CA ILE A 72 2.08 -5.38 1.63
C ILE A 72 2.26 -6.90 1.43
N LEU A 73 2.07 -7.70 2.48
CA LEU A 73 2.16 -9.15 2.36
C LEU A 73 1.06 -9.73 1.45
N ALA A 74 -0.16 -9.20 1.56
CA ALA A 74 -1.29 -9.62 0.74
C ALA A 74 -1.06 -9.30 -0.75
N VAL A 75 -0.56 -8.10 -1.08
CA VAL A 75 -0.32 -7.72 -2.47
C VAL A 75 0.89 -8.42 -3.09
N ASP A 76 1.97 -8.62 -2.33
CA ASP A 76 3.18 -9.27 -2.83
C ASP A 76 2.94 -10.74 -3.19
N THR A 77 2.13 -11.44 -2.38
CA THR A 77 1.88 -12.88 -2.52
C THR A 77 0.72 -13.23 -3.45
N ASN A 78 -0.17 -12.27 -3.74
CA ASN A 78 -1.32 -12.53 -4.57
C ASN A 78 -1.01 -12.27 -6.07
N PRO A 79 -1.16 -13.29 -6.94
CA PRO A 79 -0.88 -13.15 -8.36
C PRO A 79 -1.81 -12.15 -9.07
N ALA A 80 -3.00 -11.86 -8.51
CA ALA A 80 -3.95 -10.92 -9.10
C ALA A 80 -3.43 -9.48 -9.20
N PHE A 81 -2.45 -9.10 -8.37
CA PHE A 81 -1.91 -7.74 -8.32
C PHE A 81 -0.57 -7.58 -9.05
N GLN A 82 -0.05 -8.64 -9.67
CA GLN A 82 1.29 -8.59 -10.28
C GLN A 82 1.34 -7.65 -11.49
N ASP A 83 0.26 -7.57 -12.25
CA ASP A 83 0.15 -6.63 -13.38
C ASP A 83 0.15 -5.18 -12.91
N GLU A 84 -0.49 -4.89 -11.77
CA GLU A 84 -0.54 -3.57 -11.17
C GLU A 84 0.82 -3.15 -10.59
N ILE A 85 1.45 -4.06 -9.84
CA ILE A 85 2.84 -3.90 -9.35
C ILE A 85 3.78 -3.60 -10.51
N LYS A 86 3.66 -4.35 -11.62
CA LYS A 86 4.50 -4.15 -12.81
C LYS A 86 4.22 -2.81 -13.49
N ALA A 87 2.95 -2.39 -13.57
CA ALA A 87 2.59 -1.10 -14.14
C ALA A 87 3.23 0.06 -13.35
N VAL A 88 3.17 0.02 -12.02
CA VAL A 88 3.80 1.02 -11.15
C VAL A 88 5.33 0.96 -11.25
N GLN A 89 5.90 -0.24 -11.29
CA GLN A 89 7.34 -0.44 -11.46
C GLN A 89 7.86 0.17 -12.78
N LEU A 90 7.14 0.01 -13.88
CA LEU A 90 7.49 0.62 -15.17
C LEU A 90 7.41 2.15 -15.12
N GLN A 91 6.41 2.71 -14.43
CA GLN A 91 6.31 4.15 -14.22
C GLN A 91 7.48 4.67 -13.38
N ALA A 92 7.85 3.97 -12.31
CA ALA A 92 8.95 4.31 -11.42
C ALA A 92 10.34 4.19 -12.09
N ALA A 93 10.51 3.22 -13.00
CA ALA A 93 11.75 3.01 -13.73
C ALA A 93 12.03 4.09 -14.81
N GLY A 94 11.04 4.91 -15.16
CA GLY A 94 11.16 5.95 -16.18
C GLY A 94 12.19 7.03 -15.87
N ASP A 95 12.58 7.19 -14.60
CA ASP A 95 13.67 8.08 -14.18
C ASP A 95 14.77 7.32 -13.39
N PRO A 96 15.84 6.88 -14.07
CA PRO A 96 16.96 6.20 -13.43
C PRO A 96 17.70 7.06 -12.39
N SER A 97 17.60 8.40 -12.49
CA SER A 97 18.23 9.31 -11.52
C SER A 97 17.47 9.34 -10.20
N ALA A 98 16.14 9.26 -10.27
CA ALA A 98 15.29 9.11 -9.10
C ALA A 98 15.63 7.80 -8.37
N ALA A 99 15.75 6.68 -9.11
CA ALA A 99 16.08 5.37 -8.54
C ALA A 99 17.34 5.40 -7.67
N LYS A 100 18.42 6.05 -8.12
CA LYS A 100 19.65 6.22 -7.33
C LYS A 100 19.44 6.92 -5.98
N HIS A 101 18.44 7.79 -5.89
CA HIS A 101 18.15 8.54 -4.67
C HIS A 101 17.31 7.74 -3.67
N PHE A 102 16.28 7.02 -4.13
CA PHE A 102 15.37 6.32 -3.22
C PHE A 102 15.71 4.84 -2.99
N CYS A 103 16.36 4.16 -3.94
CA CYS A 103 16.72 2.75 -3.80
C CYS A 103 17.60 2.40 -2.59
N PRO A 104 18.51 3.27 -2.09
CA PRO A 104 19.21 3.04 -0.83
C PRO A 104 18.30 2.86 0.40
N SER A 105 17.07 3.37 0.37
CA SER A 105 16.09 3.16 1.45
C SER A 105 15.60 1.71 1.51
N TYR A 106 15.53 1.05 0.35
CA TYR A 106 15.13 -0.36 0.18
C TYR A 106 16.29 -1.34 0.28
N ALA A 107 17.51 -0.85 0.48
CA ALA A 107 18.68 -1.69 0.70
C ALA A 107 18.54 -2.50 2.00
N PRO A 108 19.16 -3.70 2.08
CA PRO A 108 19.21 -4.47 3.31
C PRO A 108 19.73 -3.62 4.47
N LYS A 109 18.92 -3.49 5.53
CA LYS A 109 19.40 -2.87 6.76
C LYS A 109 20.25 -3.88 7.50
N ALA A 110 21.47 -3.49 7.90
CA ALA A 110 22.29 -4.34 8.76
C ALA A 110 21.49 -4.63 10.05
N SER A 111 21.20 -5.90 10.30
CA SER A 111 20.63 -6.34 11.58
C SER A 111 21.60 -5.95 12.68
N LYS A 112 21.18 -5.06 13.59
CA LYS A 112 21.89 -4.78 14.83
C LYS A 112 21.44 -5.74 15.92
#